data_AF-A0A674JCH9-F1
#
_entry.id   AF-A0A674JCH9-F1
#
_cell.length_a   1.000
_cell.length_b   1.000
_cell.length_c   1.000
_cell.angle_alpha   90.00
_cell.angle_beta   90.00
_cell.angle_gamma   90.00
#
_symmetry.space_group_name_H-M   'P 1'
#
loop_
_entity.id
_entity.type
_entity.pdbx_description
1 polymer ?
#
loop_
_entity_poly.entity_id
_entity_poly.type
_entity_poly.pdbx_seq_one_letter_code
_entity_poly.pdbx_strand_id
1 'polypeptide(L)'
;FVLTIVNLPTPGLRPTKQPFHYQIRDTSHKAFYLRDNSLAAANLQGENASQEEKVSVVPNRRLERKRCPLILGIKGGSQGLSCGTAEQPRLQLETYNGSTHRFEAAAYPGWFLCTSAQDNEPISFTTHPGEAAITDFYFQPK
;
A
#
# COMPACT_ATOMS: atom_id res chain seq x y z
N PHE A 1 2.86 3.87 1.65
CA PHE A 1 2.80 4.80 2.80
C PHE A 1 2.81 4.02 4.10
N VAL A 2 3.34 4.60 5.18
CA VAL A 2 3.49 3.93 6.47
C VAL A 2 2.89 4.82 7.54
N LEU A 3 1.93 4.28 8.29
CA LEU A 3 1.33 4.94 9.43
C LEU A 3 1.95 4.42 10.73
N THR A 4 2.04 5.27 11.74
CA THR A 4 2.49 4.88 13.09
C THR A 4 1.39 5.19 14.08
N ILE A 5 1.05 4.25 14.95
CA ILE A 5 0.10 4.52 16.03
C ILE A 5 0.87 5.17 17.18
N VAL A 6 0.47 6.40 17.54
CA VAL A 6 1.19 7.23 18.52
C VAL A 6 0.89 6.88 19.98
N ASN A 7 -0.19 6.13 20.24
CA ASN A 7 -0.66 5.77 21.60
C ASN A 7 -0.95 4.27 21.75
N LEU A 8 -0.14 3.39 21.14
CA LEU A 8 -0.24 1.96 21.40
C LEU A 8 0.39 1.63 22.77
N PRO A 9 -0.36 1.06 23.73
CA PRO A 9 0.27 0.35 24.84
C PRO A 9 0.99 -0.86 24.25
N THR A 10 2.32 -0.80 24.13
CA THR A 10 3.19 -1.93 23.77
C THR A 10 2.95 -3.04 24.81
N PRO A 11 2.22 -4.13 24.48
CA PRO A 11 2.61 -5.13 23.47
C PRO A 11 1.42 -5.66 22.62
N GLY A 12 1.60 -6.07 21.35
CA GLY A 12 0.48 -6.82 20.74
C GLY A 12 0.51 -7.32 19.30
N LEU A 13 1.16 -6.65 18.35
CA LEU A 13 1.20 -7.17 16.98
C LEU A 13 2.25 -8.28 16.89
N ARG A 14 1.87 -9.50 17.28
CA ARG A 14 2.69 -10.70 17.08
C ARG A 14 2.95 -10.86 15.58
N PRO A 15 4.18 -11.24 15.17
CA PRO A 15 4.47 -11.51 13.77
C PRO A 15 3.61 -12.67 13.25
N THR A 16 2.54 -12.36 12.52
CA THR A 16 1.74 -13.35 11.80
C THR A 16 2.21 -13.44 10.35
N LYS A 17 1.90 -14.56 9.68
CA LYS A 17 2.04 -14.71 8.22
C LYS A 17 0.88 -14.02 7.45
N GLN A 18 -0.20 -13.68 8.13
CA GLN A 18 -1.41 -13.10 7.53
C GLN A 18 -1.69 -11.69 8.05
N PRO A 19 -2.26 -10.79 7.22
CA PRO A 19 -2.73 -9.48 7.66
C PRO A 19 -3.80 -9.57 8.76
N PHE A 20 -3.78 -8.60 9.67
CA PHE A 20 -4.88 -8.42 10.62
C PHE A 20 -6.02 -7.63 9.94
N HIS A 21 -7.28 -7.90 10.28
CA HIS A 21 -8.42 -7.19 9.69
C HIS A 21 -9.17 -6.43 10.77
N TYR A 22 -9.41 -5.15 10.55
CA TYR A 22 -10.09 -4.26 11.49
C TYR A 22 -11.20 -3.47 10.79
N GLN A 23 -12.24 -3.15 11.56
CA GLN A 23 -13.15 -2.04 11.28
C GLN A 23 -12.64 -0.84 12.07
N ILE A 24 -12.25 0.22 11.36
CA ILE A 24 -11.68 1.41 11.99
C ILE A 24 -12.76 2.48 12.06
N ARG A 25 -12.95 3.03 13.27
CA ARG A 25 -13.91 4.09 13.55
C ARG A 25 -13.26 5.21 14.35
N ASP A 26 -13.75 6.43 14.17
CA ASP A 26 -13.36 7.56 15.02
C ASP A 26 -14.13 7.57 16.36
N THR A 27 -13.78 8.49 17.26
CA THR A 27 -14.43 8.64 18.58
C THR A 27 -15.86 9.14 18.52
N SER A 28 -16.32 9.61 17.35
CA SER A 28 -17.73 9.92 17.07
C SER A 28 -18.45 8.75 16.39
N HIS A 29 -17.86 7.56 16.40
CA HIS A 29 -18.38 6.33 15.80
C HIS A 29 -18.54 6.38 14.27
N LYS A 30 -17.88 7.30 13.55
CA LYS A 30 -17.87 7.28 12.09
C LYS A 30 -16.90 6.21 11.60
N ALA A 31 -17.41 5.29 10.78
CA ALA A 31 -16.66 4.21 10.18
C ALA A 31 -16.08 4.62 8.83
N PHE A 32 -14.95 4.03 8.46
CA PHE A 32 -14.38 4.20 7.13
C PHE A 32 -15.23 3.48 6.08
N TYR A 33 -15.44 4.13 4.94
CA TYR A 33 -16.06 3.56 3.75
C TYR A 33 -15.45 4.14 2.49
N LEU A 34 -15.67 3.47 1.37
CA LEU A 34 -15.21 3.91 0.06
C LEU A 34 -16.26 4.76 -0.64
N ARG A 35 -15.84 5.92 -1.14
CA ARG A 35 -16.63 6.82 -1.97
C ARG A 35 -15.75 7.40 -3.06
N ASP A 36 -16.13 7.24 -4.33
CA ASP A 36 -15.46 7.86 -5.48
C ASP A 36 -13.93 7.65 -5.48
N ASN A 37 -13.49 6.42 -5.23
CA ASN A 37 -12.07 6.03 -5.11
C ASN A 37 -11.27 6.80 -4.05
N SER A 38 -11.96 7.29 -3.02
CA SER A 38 -11.39 7.91 -1.83
C SER A 38 -11.95 7.25 -0.57
N LEU A 39 -11.16 7.24 0.50
CA LEU A 39 -11.61 6.79 1.81
C LEU A 39 -12.27 7.96 2.53
N ALA A 40 -13.51 7.77 3.01
CA ALA A 40 -14.26 8.75 3.76
C ALA A 40 -14.76 8.14 5.09
N ALA A 41 -15.21 8.97 6.03
CA ALA A 41 -15.76 8.53 7.30
C ALA A 41 -17.20 9.01 7.48
N ALA A 42 -18.12 8.11 7.81
CA ALA A 42 -19.54 8.42 8.04
C ALA A 42 -20.14 7.54 9.15
N ASN A 43 -21.27 7.96 9.71
CA ASN A 43 -22.04 7.11 10.62
C ASN A 43 -22.85 6.09 9.79
N LEU A 44 -22.40 4.84 9.78
CA LEU A 44 -22.99 3.75 9.00
C LEU A 44 -23.85 2.88 9.93
N GLN A 45 -25.16 2.88 9.70
CA GLN A 45 -26.18 2.19 10.48
C GLN A 45 -27.35 1.75 9.59
N GLY A 46 -28.06 0.69 9.98
CA GLY A 46 -29.18 0.19 9.19
C GLY A 46 -28.73 -0.28 7.81
N GLU A 47 -29.40 0.18 6.75
CA GLU A 47 -29.16 -0.29 5.38
C GLU A 47 -27.74 0.00 4.84
N ASN A 48 -27.11 1.10 5.28
CA ASN A 48 -25.77 1.46 4.83
C ASN A 48 -24.64 0.84 5.67
N ALA A 49 -24.95 0.06 6.71
CA ALA A 49 -23.95 -0.58 7.57
C ALA A 49 -23.01 -1.53 6.80
N SER A 50 -23.50 -2.11 5.70
CA SER A 50 -22.72 -2.99 4.82
C SER A 50 -21.60 -2.28 4.03
N GLN A 51 -21.61 -0.95 3.98
CA GLN A 51 -20.60 -0.15 3.29
C GLN A 51 -19.30 0.03 4.10
N GLU A 52 -19.29 -0.37 5.38
CA GLU A 52 -18.11 -0.25 6.24
C GLU A 52 -16.93 -1.04 5.67
N GLU A 53 -15.83 -0.33 5.40
CA GLU A 53 -14.63 -0.90 4.80
C GLU A 53 -13.85 -1.71 5.83
N LYS A 54 -13.45 -2.92 5.44
CA LYS A 54 -12.54 -3.75 6.24
C LYS A 54 -11.10 -3.39 5.90
N VAL A 55 -10.36 -2.91 6.89
CA VAL A 55 -8.97 -2.49 6.73
C VAL A 55 -8.03 -3.64 7.10
N SER A 56 -7.23 -4.09 6.14
CA SER A 56 -6.12 -5.01 6.34
C SER A 56 -4.91 -4.25 6.89
N VAL A 57 -4.27 -4.78 7.92
CA VAL A 57 -3.15 -4.14 8.63
C VAL A 57 -1.96 -5.10 8.67
N VAL A 58 -0.80 -4.64 8.19
CA VAL A 58 0.45 -5.40 8.22
C VAL A 58 1.55 -4.57 8.90
N PRO A 59 2.26 -5.10 9.91
CA PRO A 59 3.43 -4.44 10.47
C PRO A 59 4.55 -4.30 9.43
N ASN A 60 5.07 -3.09 9.23
CA ASN A 60 6.24 -2.85 8.40
C ASN A 60 7.53 -3.13 9.19
N ARG A 61 8.03 -4.37 9.10
CA ARG A 61 9.18 -4.85 9.87
C ARG A 61 10.52 -4.22 9.46
N ARG A 62 10.58 -3.46 8.38
CA ARG A 62 11.80 -2.82 7.85
C ARG A 62 12.08 -1.46 8.48
N LEU A 63 11.10 -0.85 9.13
CA LEU A 63 11.22 0.44 9.81
C LEU A 63 11.28 0.25 11.34
N GLU A 64 11.77 1.26 12.06
CA GLU A 64 12.02 1.19 13.51
C GLU A 64 10.80 0.67 14.30
N ARG A 65 10.97 -0.50 14.92
CA ARG A 65 9.89 -1.23 15.61
C ARG A 65 9.22 -0.45 16.75
N LYS A 66 9.94 0.46 17.42
CA LYS A 66 9.42 1.26 18.54
C LYS A 66 8.24 2.17 18.14
N ARG A 67 8.09 2.48 16.85
CA ARG A 67 7.01 3.31 16.31
C ARG A 67 5.84 2.51 15.73
N CYS A 68 5.86 1.17 15.86
CA CYS A 68 4.87 0.25 15.30
C CYS A 68 4.40 0.66 13.88
N PRO A 69 5.33 0.79 12.91
CA PRO A 69 4.98 1.20 11.54
C PRO A 69 4.05 0.17 10.89
N LEU A 70 2.96 0.64 10.28
CA LEU A 70 1.90 -0.18 9.67
C LEU A 70 1.73 0.18 8.20
N ILE A 71 1.49 -0.85 7.40
CA ILE A 71 0.93 -0.75 6.05
C ILE A 71 -0.55 -1.10 6.16
N LEU A 72 -1.39 -0.26 5.56
CA LEU A 72 -2.83 -0.45 5.52
C LEU A 72 -3.28 -0.78 4.10
N GLY A 73 -4.14 -1.79 3.97
CA GLY A 73 -4.82 -2.16 2.75
C GLY A 73 -6.33 -2.18 2.92
N ILE A 74 -7.04 -2.01 1.82
CA ILE A 74 -8.51 -2.02 1.72
C ILE A 74 -8.93 -2.92 0.56
N LYS A 75 -10.24 -3.13 0.35
CA LYS A 75 -10.79 -4.07 -0.64
C LYS A 75 -10.13 -5.45 -0.53
N GLY A 76 -10.06 -5.97 0.69
CA GLY A 76 -9.40 -7.25 0.99
C GLY A 76 -7.89 -7.26 0.73
N GLY A 77 -7.23 -6.10 0.75
CA GLY A 77 -5.79 -5.94 0.52
C GLY A 77 -5.37 -5.75 -0.93
N SER A 78 -6.32 -5.69 -1.87
CA SER A 78 -6.04 -5.44 -3.29
C SER A 78 -5.67 -3.99 -3.60
N GLN A 79 -5.94 -3.07 -2.66
CA GLN A 79 -5.48 -1.69 -2.73
C GLN A 79 -4.78 -1.30 -1.42
N GLY A 80 -3.70 -0.54 -1.51
CA GLY A 80 -2.95 0.00 -0.39
C GLY A 80 -3.22 1.48 -0.22
N LEU A 81 -3.09 1.95 1.02
CA LEU A 81 -3.04 3.37 1.31
C LEU A 81 -1.62 3.88 1.01
N SER A 82 -1.53 4.94 0.22
CA SER A 82 -0.30 5.61 -0.16
C SER A 82 -0.35 7.11 0.16
N CYS A 83 0.81 7.76 0.09
CA CYS A 83 0.93 9.21 0.23
C CYS A 83 1.55 9.66 -1.08
N GLY A 84 0.82 10.51 -1.80
CA GLY A 84 1.30 11.04 -3.06
C GLY A 84 2.64 11.77 -2.91
N THR A 85 3.35 11.93 -4.02
CA THR A 85 4.66 12.60 -4.12
C THR A 85 4.55 14.11 -4.35
N ALA A 86 3.34 14.68 -4.22
CA ALA A 86 3.12 16.11 -4.34
C ALA A 86 3.78 16.88 -3.17
N GLU A 87 3.91 18.21 -3.30
CA GLU A 87 4.52 19.07 -2.28
C GLU A 87 3.88 18.93 -0.88
N GLN A 88 2.59 18.57 -0.83
CA GLN A 88 1.87 18.30 0.41
C GLN A 88 1.44 16.84 0.50
N PRO A 89 1.53 16.22 1.69
CA PRO A 89 1.12 14.83 1.88
C PRO A 89 -0.38 14.69 1.63
N ARG A 90 -0.74 13.83 0.69
CA ARG A 90 -2.14 13.50 0.36
C ARG A 90 -2.32 12.00 0.37
N LEU A 91 -3.35 11.55 1.09
CA LEU A 91 -3.77 10.15 1.08
C LEU A 91 -4.23 9.76 -0.33
N GLN A 92 -3.69 8.67 -0.85
CA GLN A 92 -4.05 8.10 -2.15
C GLN A 92 -4.29 6.60 -2.00
N LEU A 93 -5.04 6.03 -2.95
CA LEU A 93 -5.26 4.59 -3.04
C LEU A 93 -4.46 4.05 -4.22
N GLU A 94 -3.58 3.09 -3.94
CA GLU A 94 -2.79 2.38 -4.95
C GLU A 94 -3.35 0.98 -5.15
N THR A 95 -3.62 0.60 -6.40
CA THR A 95 -4.10 -0.76 -6.71
C THR A 95 -2.92 -1.68 -6.95
N TYR A 96 -2.99 -2.91 -6.43
CA TYR A 96 -1.96 -3.95 -6.61
C TYR A 96 -2.35 -5.03 -7.61
N ASN A 97 -3.65 -5.19 -7.90
CA ASN A 97 -4.12 -6.18 -8.87
C ASN A 97 -4.00 -5.62 -10.30
N GLY A 98 -3.13 -6.24 -11.11
CA GLY A 98 -2.93 -5.87 -12.52
C GLY A 98 -2.10 -4.60 -12.72
N SER A 99 -1.59 -3.99 -11.64
CA SER A 99 -0.62 -2.90 -11.74
C SER A 99 0.74 -3.45 -12.12
N THR A 100 1.39 -2.81 -13.09
CA THR A 100 2.82 -2.97 -13.27
C THR A 100 3.56 -2.20 -12.18
N HIS A 101 4.70 -2.74 -11.78
CA HIS A 101 5.58 -2.14 -10.78
C HIS A 101 6.94 -1.85 -11.41
N ARG A 102 7.55 -0.73 -11.01
CA ARG A 102 8.94 -0.38 -11.34
C ARG A 102 9.83 -0.59 -10.13
N PHE A 103 11.03 -1.12 -10.36
CA PHE A 103 12.03 -1.29 -9.31
C PHE A 103 13.16 -0.30 -9.51
N GLU A 104 13.33 0.62 -8.57
CA GLU A 104 14.45 1.56 -8.57
C GLU A 104 15.59 1.01 -7.69
N ALA A 105 16.84 1.13 -8.17
CA ALA A 105 18.02 0.72 -7.44
C ALA A 105 18.23 1.64 -6.22
N ALA A 106 18.06 1.11 -5.01
CA ALA A 106 18.17 1.91 -3.78
C ALA A 106 19.53 2.61 -3.58
N ALA A 107 20.61 2.04 -4.13
CA ALA A 107 21.95 2.63 -4.08
C ALA A 107 22.23 3.66 -5.18
N TYR A 108 21.40 3.70 -6.23
CA TYR A 108 21.57 4.55 -7.40
C TYR A 108 20.22 5.16 -7.81
N PRO A 109 19.77 6.24 -7.13
CA PRO A 109 18.52 6.90 -7.47
C PRO A 109 18.46 7.31 -8.96
N GLY A 110 17.30 7.11 -9.59
CA GLY A 110 17.07 7.31 -11.02
C GLY A 110 17.39 6.10 -11.91
N TRP A 111 17.98 5.03 -11.37
CA TRP A 111 18.23 3.79 -12.13
C TRP A 111 17.15 2.75 -11.86
N PHE A 112 16.51 2.26 -12.92
CA PHE A 112 15.40 1.30 -12.84
C PHE A 112 15.80 -0.05 -13.43
N LEU A 113 15.40 -1.14 -12.77
CA LEU A 113 15.52 -2.49 -13.32
C LEU A 113 14.75 -2.58 -14.65
N CYS A 114 15.35 -3.19 -15.67
CA CYS A 114 14.71 -3.33 -16.97
C CYS A 114 15.06 -4.65 -17.68
N THR A 115 14.20 -5.06 -18.60
CA THR A 115 14.44 -6.18 -19.53
C THR A 115 14.44 -5.69 -20.97
N SER A 116 15.11 -6.46 -21.85
CA SER A 116 14.96 -6.31 -23.30
C SER A 116 13.59 -6.83 -23.74
N ALA A 117 13.15 -6.39 -24.92
CA ALA A 117 12.03 -7.01 -25.63
C ALA A 117 12.41 -8.34 -26.29
N GLN A 118 13.72 -8.64 -26.40
CA GLN A 118 14.24 -9.90 -26.93
C GLN A 118 14.39 -10.95 -25.84
N ASP A 119 14.09 -12.21 -26.18
CA ASP A 119 14.22 -13.34 -25.28
C ASP A 119 15.70 -13.62 -24.95
N ASN A 120 15.94 -14.11 -23.72
CA ASN A 120 17.26 -14.55 -23.21
C ASN A 120 18.34 -13.48 -23.07
N GLU A 121 17.99 -12.20 -23.21
CA GLU A 121 18.89 -11.09 -22.85
C GLU A 121 19.00 -10.95 -21.32
N PRO A 122 20.16 -10.52 -20.80
CA PRO A 122 20.34 -10.30 -19.38
C PRO A 122 19.48 -9.13 -18.87
N ILE A 123 19.00 -9.25 -17.63
CA ILE A 123 18.35 -8.15 -16.92
C ILE A 123 19.39 -7.07 -16.62
N SER A 124 19.02 -5.81 -16.80
CA SER A 124 19.92 -4.66 -16.63
C SER A 124 19.25 -3.52 -15.86
N PHE A 125 19.91 -2.35 -15.82
CA PHE A 125 19.34 -1.10 -15.32
C PHE A 125 19.33 -0.03 -16.42
N THR A 126 18.37 0.90 -16.35
CA THR A 126 18.25 2.06 -17.25
C THR A 126 17.89 3.32 -16.49
N THR A 127 18.33 4.47 -16.99
CA THR A 127 17.88 5.81 -16.55
C THR A 127 16.80 6.40 -17.45
N HIS A 128 16.41 5.70 -18.51
CA HIS A 128 15.43 6.15 -19.51
C HIS A 128 14.23 5.19 -19.56
N PRO A 129 13.34 5.21 -18.55
CA PRO A 129 12.13 4.38 -18.55
C PRO A 129 11.16 4.81 -19.65
N GLY A 130 10.56 3.85 -20.36
CA GLY A 130 9.53 4.10 -21.38
C GLY A 130 10.02 4.20 -22.84
N GLU A 131 11.32 4.02 -23.08
CA GLU A 131 11.88 3.86 -24.44
C GLU A 131 11.90 2.36 -24.84
N ALA A 132 13.03 1.83 -25.32
CA ALA A 132 13.16 0.44 -25.76
C ALA A 132 13.20 -0.58 -24.61
N ALA A 133 13.45 -0.12 -23.38
CA ALA A 133 13.61 -0.97 -22.20
C ALA A 133 12.28 -1.15 -21.47
N ILE A 134 11.89 -2.40 -21.21
CA ILE A 134 10.68 -2.72 -20.44
C ILE A 134 11.01 -2.56 -18.96
N THR A 135 10.34 -1.64 -18.28
CA THR A 135 10.55 -1.35 -16.85
C THR A 135 9.37 -1.76 -15.97
N ASP A 136 8.27 -2.16 -16.59
CA ASP A 136 6.98 -2.40 -15.96
C ASP A 136 6.75 -3.91 -15.76
N PHE A 137 6.74 -4.34 -14.49
CA PHE A 137 6.68 -5.75 -14.12
C PHE A 137 5.37 -6.13 -13.44
N TYR A 138 4.76 -7.24 -13.86
CA TYR A 138 3.58 -7.80 -13.18
C TYR A 138 3.98 -8.64 -11.97
N PHE A 139 3.18 -8.55 -10.89
CA PHE A 139 3.29 -9.44 -9.74
C PHE A 139 2.18 -10.48 -9.83
N GLN A 140 2.56 -11.73 -10.05
CA GLN A 140 1.62 -12.85 -10.09
C GLN A 140 1.77 -13.69 -8.81
N PRO A 141 0.71 -13.85 -8.00
CA PRO A 141 0.72 -14.80 -6.89
C PRO A 141 0.98 -16.22 -7.41
N LYS A 142 1.76 -17.01 -6.68
CA LYS A 142 1.90 -18.45 -6.89
C LYS A 142 1.18 -19.22 -5.80
#